data_AF-A0A9W9UFJ2-F1
#
_entry.id   AF-A0A9W9UFJ2-F1
#
_cell.length_a   1.000
_cell.length_b   1.000
_cell.length_c   1.000
_cell.angle_alpha   90.00
_cell.angle_beta   90.00
_cell.angle_gamma   90.00
#
_symmetry.space_group_name_H-M   'P 1'
#
loop_
_entity.id
_entity.type
_entity.pdbx_description
1 polymer ?
#
loop_
_entity_poly.entity_id
_entity_poly.type
_entity_poly.pdbx_seq_one_letter_code
_entity_poly.pdbx_strand_id
1 'polypeptide(L)'
;MEQESWEHEEVFEIEDLIAHQSLGASQLPVLRSSDEDRIITEWHRREVETKIYPRIHHYSWYGRPVFHSVGTPPEESLAVIQAEPKYPTGSAQYRIKSVINRAMKLVDPVLVNIERFNPDLWAGSGSDLMEGVKGRVRKLYSPHGEWMKGGFGGDFAIVDLAVNELWDPLKVLLGNGIHENEPIPTWEDWHIWQKRRISQIQKTGPPRMLTWRPRKSPLSTCQVQPLAERLGSIKLDCVSEKPTSDESTSDESTSDDPNTLALYQGEAPPVPITPSLGDQHLRDSHGPVSPQSSTSTA
;
A
#
# COMPACT_ATOMS: atom_id res chain seq x y z
N MET A 1 45.40 23.74 -11.90
CA MET A 1 45.78 22.33 -12.05
C MET A 1 46.10 21.86 -10.65
N GLU A 2 45.04 21.55 -9.89
CA GLU A 2 45.11 21.09 -8.50
C GLU A 2 44.35 19.78 -8.47
N GLN A 3 45.05 18.74 -8.05
CA GLN A 3 44.57 17.37 -7.92
C GLN A 3 43.82 17.27 -6.59
N GLU A 4 42.51 17.07 -6.63
CA GLU A 4 41.76 16.62 -5.45
C GLU A 4 41.73 15.09 -5.41
N SER A 5 42.24 14.62 -4.28
CA SER A 5 42.42 13.26 -3.82
C SER A 5 41.08 12.54 -3.64
N TRP A 6 40.98 11.34 -4.21
CA TRP A 6 39.94 10.37 -3.90
C TRP A 6 40.37 9.59 -2.66
N GLU A 7 39.80 9.89 -1.50
CA GLU A 7 39.92 9.02 -0.33
C GLU A 7 38.74 8.04 -0.28
N HIS A 8 39.15 6.77 -0.30
CA HIS A 8 38.38 5.58 0.00
C HIS A 8 38.13 5.50 1.51
N GLU A 9 36.88 5.32 1.92
CA GLU A 9 36.43 4.77 3.21
C GLU A 9 34.89 4.64 3.11
N GLU A 10 34.18 3.60 3.51
CA GLU A 10 34.49 2.36 4.20
C GLU A 10 33.26 1.46 3.93
N VAL A 11 33.47 0.21 3.52
CA VAL A 11 32.40 -0.77 3.30
C VAL A 11 32.10 -1.42 4.65
N PHE A 12 30.98 -1.08 5.28
CA PHE A 12 30.51 -1.80 6.47
C PHE A 12 29.68 -3.03 6.07
N GLU A 13 30.26 -4.20 6.32
CA GLU A 13 29.63 -5.51 6.26
C GLU A 13 28.56 -5.64 7.37
N ILE A 14 27.30 -5.89 6.99
CA ILE A 14 26.18 -6.16 7.91
C ILE A 14 25.89 -7.67 7.90
N GLU A 15 26.87 -8.52 8.24
CA GLU A 15 26.58 -9.97 8.33
C GLU A 15 27.06 -10.70 9.61
N ASP A 16 27.77 -10.08 10.56
CA ASP A 16 28.31 -10.82 11.73
C ASP A 16 27.69 -10.52 13.10
N LEU A 17 26.51 -9.90 13.18
CA LEU A 17 25.81 -9.66 14.46
C LEU A 17 24.70 -10.68 14.79
N ILE A 18 24.76 -11.91 14.26
CA ILE A 18 23.86 -13.02 14.66
C ILE A 18 24.67 -14.29 14.92
N ALA A 19 25.68 -14.20 15.77
CA ALA A 19 26.30 -15.39 16.35
C ALA A 19 26.93 -15.04 17.68
N HIS A 20 26.13 -14.86 18.74
CA HIS A 20 26.45 -15.17 20.14
C HIS A 20 25.36 -14.60 21.05
N GLN A 21 24.27 -15.35 21.27
CA GLN A 21 23.48 -15.27 22.50
C GLN A 21 22.56 -16.50 22.61
N SER A 22 23.18 -17.61 23.00
CA SER A 22 22.50 -18.69 23.72
C SER A 22 23.01 -18.60 25.15
N LEU A 23 22.15 -18.16 26.07
CA LEU A 23 22.08 -18.53 27.50
C LEU A 23 21.07 -17.61 28.21
N GLY A 24 19.99 -18.21 28.73
CA GLY A 24 19.14 -17.60 29.76
C GLY A 24 17.87 -16.90 29.27
N ALA A 25 16.84 -17.68 28.91
CA ALA A 25 15.48 -17.18 28.75
C ALA A 25 14.88 -16.79 30.12
N SER A 26 15.15 -15.55 30.54
CA SER A 26 14.40 -14.82 31.55
C SER A 26 13.43 -13.91 30.81
N GLN A 27 12.12 -14.09 31.05
CA GLN A 27 11.05 -13.24 30.52
C GLN A 27 11.25 -11.79 31.00
N LEU A 28 11.97 -11.00 30.23
CA LEU A 28 11.83 -9.55 30.29
C LEU A 28 10.58 -9.20 29.47
N PRO A 29 9.70 -8.30 29.96
CA PRO A 29 8.68 -7.74 29.11
C PRO A 29 9.40 -7.10 27.92
N VAL A 30 9.14 -7.62 26.73
CA VAL A 30 9.50 -6.94 25.49
C VAL A 30 8.83 -5.58 25.60
N LEU A 31 9.61 -4.54 25.90
CA LEU A 31 9.19 -3.16 25.75
C LEU A 31 8.83 -3.01 24.28
N ARG A 32 7.56 -3.24 23.94
CA ARG A 32 6.99 -2.77 22.69
C ARG A 32 7.34 -1.29 22.69
N SER A 33 8.19 -0.85 21.78
CA SER A 33 8.29 0.58 21.46
C SER A 33 6.87 1.11 21.39
N SER A 34 6.57 2.24 22.02
CA SER A 34 5.21 2.77 21.96
C SER A 34 4.79 2.82 20.49
N ASP A 35 3.54 2.47 20.17
CA ASP A 35 3.07 2.51 18.78
C ASP A 35 3.33 3.88 18.13
N GLU A 36 3.31 4.93 18.95
CA GLU A 36 3.70 6.29 18.60
C GLU A 36 5.13 6.38 18.05
N ASP A 37 6.12 5.78 18.70
CA ASP A 37 7.52 5.79 18.21
C ASP A 37 7.64 5.15 16.83
N ARG A 38 6.88 4.05 16.60
CA ARG A 38 6.85 3.34 15.32
C ARG A 38 6.23 4.22 14.23
N ILE A 39 5.10 4.87 14.54
CA ILE A 39 4.41 5.80 13.64
C ILE A 39 5.32 6.99 13.30
N ILE A 40 5.91 7.65 14.31
CA ILE A 40 6.81 8.80 14.14
C ILE A 40 8.00 8.42 13.27
N THR A 41 8.63 7.28 13.55
CA THR A 41 9.79 6.78 12.78
C THR A 41 9.42 6.56 11.31
N GLU A 42 8.29 5.91 11.06
CA GLU A 42 7.83 5.61 9.70
C GLU A 42 7.41 6.88 8.95
N TRP A 43 6.76 7.85 9.60
CA TRP A 43 6.43 9.14 9.00
C TRP A 43 7.68 9.93 8.65
N HIS A 44 8.64 10.01 9.57
CA HIS A 44 9.90 10.68 9.32
C HIS A 44 10.66 10.06 8.14
N ARG A 45 10.69 8.72 8.07
CA ARG A 45 11.30 8.00 6.95
C ARG A 45 10.66 8.37 5.61
N ARG A 46 9.32 8.42 5.53
CA ARG A 46 8.59 8.80 4.29
C ARG A 46 8.86 10.24 3.88
N GLU A 47 8.90 11.15 4.84
CA GLU A 47 9.23 12.56 4.61
C GLU A 47 10.65 12.71 4.01
N VAL A 48 11.64 12.01 4.57
CA VAL A 48 13.03 12.01 4.08
C VAL A 48 13.10 11.39 2.68
N GLU A 49 12.51 10.21 2.48
CA GLU A 49 12.53 9.53 1.17
C GLU A 49 11.83 10.32 0.07
N THR A 50 10.71 10.99 0.37
CA THR A 50 9.99 11.82 -0.60
C THR A 50 10.80 13.04 -1.04
N LYS A 51 11.59 13.62 -0.12
CA LYS A 51 12.54 14.70 -0.46
C LYS A 51 13.65 14.23 -1.39
N ILE A 52 14.19 13.03 -1.14
CA ILE A 52 15.26 12.43 -1.96
C ILE A 52 14.72 11.98 -3.33
N TYR A 53 13.53 11.37 -3.34
CA TYR A 53 12.89 10.78 -4.50
C TYR A 53 11.55 11.47 -4.79
N PRO A 54 11.56 12.65 -5.44
CA PRO A 54 10.37 13.44 -5.64
C PRO A 54 9.31 12.75 -6.50
N ARG A 55 9.68 11.70 -7.26
CA ARG A 55 8.80 10.88 -8.12
C ARG A 55 8.02 9.80 -7.38
N ILE A 56 8.18 9.68 -6.06
CA ILE A 56 7.35 8.76 -5.28
C ILE A 56 5.91 9.26 -5.38
N HIS A 57 5.02 8.46 -5.98
CA HIS A 57 3.61 8.79 -6.07
C HIS A 57 2.95 8.68 -4.70
N HIS A 58 3.08 7.54 -4.03
CA HIS A 58 2.54 7.27 -2.70
C HIS A 58 3.32 6.11 -2.04
N TYR A 59 2.93 5.73 -0.82
CA TYR A 59 3.47 4.58 -0.10
C TYR A 59 2.43 3.46 -0.01
N SER A 60 2.82 2.23 -0.33
CA SER A 60 1.95 1.06 -0.25
C SER A 60 1.63 0.69 1.20
N TRP A 61 0.72 -0.25 1.41
CA TRP A 61 0.39 -0.80 2.73
C TRP A 61 1.61 -1.36 3.49
N TYR A 62 2.63 -1.83 2.77
CA TYR A 62 3.92 -2.26 3.37
C TYR A 62 4.88 -1.11 3.71
N GLY A 63 4.45 0.14 3.56
CA GLY A 63 5.32 1.31 3.67
C GLY A 63 6.36 1.41 2.56
N ARG A 64 6.21 0.71 1.43
CA ARG A 64 7.20 0.79 0.33
C ARG A 64 6.84 1.93 -0.63
N PRO A 65 7.83 2.67 -1.17
CA PRO A 65 7.58 3.72 -2.14
C PRO A 65 7.03 3.13 -3.45
N VAL A 66 6.00 3.77 -3.99
CA VAL A 66 5.40 3.45 -5.29
C VAL A 66 5.54 4.66 -6.20
N PHE A 67 6.15 4.49 -7.38
CA PHE A 67 6.55 5.60 -8.27
C PHE A 67 5.52 5.96 -9.34
N HIS A 68 4.35 5.34 -9.31
CA HIS A 68 3.29 5.54 -10.31
C HIS A 68 1.93 5.43 -9.61
N SER A 69 0.91 6.04 -10.20
CA SER A 69 -0.46 5.81 -9.76
C SER A 69 -0.82 4.34 -9.97
N VAL A 70 -1.52 3.77 -8.99
CA VAL A 70 -1.97 2.38 -9.00
C VAL A 70 -3.48 2.37 -9.11
N GLY A 71 -4.00 1.66 -10.11
CA GLY A 71 -5.44 1.54 -10.35
C GLY A 71 -6.12 0.43 -9.54
N THR A 72 -5.45 -0.14 -8.54
CA THR A 72 -6.02 -1.20 -7.69
C THR A 72 -7.24 -0.64 -6.95
N PRO A 73 -8.44 -1.24 -7.09
CA PRO A 73 -9.60 -0.85 -6.30
C PRO A 73 -9.32 -0.99 -4.80
N PRO A 74 -9.86 -0.09 -3.95
CA PRO A 74 -9.64 -0.18 -2.51
C PRO A 74 -10.19 -1.48 -1.91
N GLU A 75 -11.29 -2.02 -2.45
CA GLU A 75 -11.85 -3.32 -2.04
C GLU A 75 -10.90 -4.49 -2.32
N GLU A 76 -10.18 -4.46 -3.45
CA GLU A 76 -9.18 -5.49 -3.78
C GLU A 76 -7.98 -5.41 -2.84
N SER A 77 -7.52 -4.20 -2.53
CA SER A 77 -6.44 -3.99 -1.55
C SER A 77 -6.84 -4.54 -0.18
N LEU A 78 -8.05 -4.23 0.30
CA LEU A 78 -8.57 -4.77 1.56
C LEU A 78 -8.64 -6.31 1.56
N ALA A 79 -9.14 -6.90 0.47
CA ALA A 79 -9.22 -8.36 0.34
C ALA A 79 -7.84 -9.04 0.38
N VAL A 80 -6.82 -8.39 -0.19
CA VAL A 80 -5.43 -8.88 -0.11
C VAL A 80 -4.84 -8.73 1.29
N ILE A 81 -5.11 -7.61 1.97
CA ILE A 81 -4.66 -7.36 3.35
C ILE A 81 -5.24 -8.41 4.30
N GLN A 82 -6.53 -8.71 4.17
CA GLN A 82 -7.25 -9.70 4.98
C GLN A 82 -6.90 -11.15 4.64
N ALA A 83 -6.38 -11.42 3.44
CA ALA A 83 -6.09 -12.79 3.03
C ALA A 83 -4.91 -13.37 3.82
N GLU A 84 -5.09 -14.60 4.33
CA GLU A 84 -3.99 -15.37 4.92
C GLU A 84 -2.86 -15.52 3.87
N PRO A 85 -1.58 -15.31 4.27
CA PRO A 85 -0.45 -15.45 3.36
C PRO A 85 -0.46 -16.80 2.64
N LYS A 86 -0.59 -16.77 1.31
CA LYS A 86 -0.51 -17.99 0.49
C LYS A 86 0.93 -18.52 0.53
N TYR A 87 1.08 -19.78 0.90
CA TYR A 87 2.37 -20.48 0.81
C TYR A 87 2.36 -21.45 -0.37
N PRO A 88 3.00 -21.10 -1.49
CA PRO A 88 3.01 -21.98 -2.65
C PRO A 88 3.92 -23.20 -2.40
N THR A 89 3.44 -24.38 -2.74
CA THR A 89 4.17 -25.64 -2.62
C THR A 89 4.52 -26.21 -4.01
N GLY A 90 5.52 -27.07 -4.07
CA GLY A 90 5.91 -27.78 -5.29
C GLY A 90 6.68 -26.92 -6.31
N SER A 91 6.67 -27.34 -7.57
CA SER A 91 7.49 -26.75 -8.64
C SER A 91 7.13 -25.29 -8.97
N ALA A 92 5.92 -24.85 -8.64
CA ALA A 92 5.46 -23.47 -8.88
C ALA A 92 5.86 -22.47 -7.77
N GLN A 93 6.53 -22.92 -6.70
CA GLN A 93 6.79 -22.11 -5.51
C GLN A 93 7.47 -20.77 -5.81
N TYR A 94 8.55 -20.79 -6.60
CA TYR A 94 9.33 -19.59 -6.90
C TYR A 94 8.55 -18.63 -7.79
N ARG A 95 7.76 -19.16 -8.72
CA ARG A 95 6.90 -18.35 -9.59
C ARG A 95 5.84 -17.63 -8.76
N ILE A 96 5.12 -18.36 -7.92
CA ILE A 96 4.05 -17.77 -7.10
C ILE A 96 4.63 -16.79 -6.08
N LYS A 97 5.76 -17.13 -5.42
CA LYS A 97 6.46 -16.21 -4.52
C LYS A 97 6.87 -14.92 -5.23
N SER A 98 7.40 -15.02 -6.45
CA SER A 98 7.77 -13.86 -7.27
C SER A 98 6.55 -13.00 -7.64
N VAL A 99 5.40 -13.61 -7.93
CA VAL A 99 4.16 -12.89 -8.22
C VAL A 99 3.64 -12.18 -6.97
N ILE A 100 3.53 -12.88 -5.83
CA ILE A 100 3.08 -12.30 -4.57
C ILE A 100 3.97 -11.13 -4.15
N ASN A 101 5.30 -11.30 -4.17
CA ASN A 101 6.23 -10.24 -3.78
C ASN A 101 6.14 -8.98 -4.67
N ARG A 102 5.69 -9.12 -5.92
CA ARG A 102 5.47 -7.98 -6.81
C ARG A 102 4.09 -7.37 -6.60
N ALA A 103 3.05 -8.20 -6.46
CA ALA A 103 1.68 -7.76 -6.23
C ALA A 103 1.53 -7.01 -4.90
N MET A 104 2.16 -7.49 -3.83
CA MET A 104 2.12 -6.86 -2.51
C MET A 104 2.63 -5.41 -2.50
N LYS A 105 3.48 -5.02 -3.47
CA LYS A 105 3.94 -3.63 -3.60
C LYS A 105 2.87 -2.69 -4.13
N LEU A 106 1.81 -3.24 -4.71
CA LEU A 106 0.70 -2.52 -5.34
C LEU A 106 -0.58 -2.55 -4.49
N VAL A 107 -0.47 -3.06 -3.26
CA VAL A 107 -1.56 -3.04 -2.28
C VAL A 107 -1.57 -1.67 -1.65
N ASP A 108 -2.65 -0.93 -1.88
CA ASP A 108 -2.85 0.39 -1.32
C ASP A 108 -3.23 0.28 0.16
N PRO A 109 -2.81 1.23 1.01
CA PRO A 109 -3.42 1.38 2.31
C PRO A 109 -4.87 1.85 2.18
N VAL A 110 -5.73 1.42 3.10
CA VAL A 110 -7.19 1.58 2.99
C VAL A 110 -7.82 2.13 4.26
N LEU A 111 -8.95 2.81 4.11
CA LEU A 111 -9.85 3.22 5.18
C LEU A 111 -11.21 2.56 4.94
N VAL A 112 -11.76 1.91 5.98
CA VAL A 112 -13.02 1.18 5.91
C VAL A 112 -14.05 1.84 6.81
N ASN A 113 -15.17 2.29 6.25
CA ASN A 113 -16.29 2.79 7.05
C ASN A 113 -17.07 1.61 7.67
N ILE A 114 -17.17 1.61 9.01
CA ILE A 114 -17.86 0.59 9.81
C ILE A 114 -19.09 1.12 10.55
N GLU A 115 -19.67 2.26 10.15
CA GLU A 115 -20.91 2.79 10.77
C GLU A 115 -22.04 1.75 10.82
N ARG A 116 -22.06 0.84 9.84
CA ARG A 116 -22.96 -0.33 9.77
C ARG A 116 -22.14 -1.62 9.84
N PHE A 117 -21.34 -1.74 10.90
CA PHE A 117 -20.53 -2.92 11.18
C PHE A 117 -21.40 -4.18 11.12
N ASN A 118 -21.09 -5.05 10.15
CA ASN A 118 -21.62 -6.39 10.11
C ASN A 118 -20.46 -7.34 10.39
N PRO A 119 -20.41 -8.03 11.55
CA PRO A 119 -19.33 -8.96 11.85
C PRO A 119 -19.19 -10.06 10.79
N ASP A 120 -20.30 -10.46 10.14
CA ASP A 120 -20.29 -11.47 9.09
C ASP A 120 -19.50 -11.01 7.85
N LEU A 121 -19.34 -9.69 7.67
CA LEU A 121 -18.54 -9.14 6.58
C LEU A 121 -17.07 -9.55 6.68
N TRP A 122 -16.54 -9.60 7.91
CA TRP A 122 -15.15 -9.98 8.18
C TRP A 122 -14.95 -11.50 8.22
N ALA A 123 -16.03 -12.27 8.31
CA ALA A 123 -16.00 -13.71 8.11
C ALA A 123 -15.92 -14.09 6.61
N GLY A 124 -16.32 -13.18 5.72
CA GLY A 124 -16.19 -13.33 4.27
C GLY A 124 -14.74 -13.24 3.79
N SER A 125 -14.44 -13.84 2.63
CA SER A 125 -13.12 -13.75 2.01
C SER A 125 -13.23 -13.60 0.50
N GLY A 126 -12.18 -13.05 -0.14
CA GLY A 126 -12.15 -12.91 -1.60
C GLY A 126 -13.28 -12.03 -2.14
N SER A 127 -14.06 -12.58 -3.08
CA SER A 127 -15.16 -11.88 -3.76
C SER A 127 -16.25 -11.43 -2.79
N ASP A 128 -16.56 -12.24 -1.78
CA ASP A 128 -17.67 -11.97 -0.86
C ASP A 128 -17.34 -10.76 0.02
N LEU A 129 -16.08 -10.67 0.46
CA LEU A 129 -15.57 -9.50 1.18
C LEU A 129 -15.61 -8.26 0.27
N MET A 130 -15.12 -8.38 -0.98
CA MET A 130 -15.12 -7.26 -1.94
C MET A 130 -16.53 -6.72 -2.21
N GLU A 131 -17.51 -7.60 -2.37
CA GLU A 131 -18.89 -7.20 -2.61
C GLU A 131 -19.50 -6.53 -1.36
N GLY A 132 -19.28 -7.10 -0.18
CA GLY A 132 -19.83 -6.56 1.06
C GLY A 132 -19.22 -5.24 1.50
N VAL A 133 -17.96 -4.97 1.15
CA VAL A 133 -17.25 -3.71 1.47
C VAL A 133 -17.36 -2.66 0.36
N LYS A 134 -18.00 -2.98 -0.77
CA LYS A 134 -18.11 -2.10 -1.94
C LYS A 134 -18.68 -0.73 -1.56
N GLY A 135 -17.96 0.33 -1.94
CA GLY A 135 -18.34 1.72 -1.63
C GLY A 135 -18.18 2.13 -0.17
N ARG A 136 -17.66 1.24 0.69
CA ARG A 136 -17.32 1.52 2.10
C ARG A 136 -15.81 1.61 2.33
N VAL A 137 -15.01 1.19 1.35
CA VAL A 137 -13.54 1.27 1.40
C VAL A 137 -13.07 2.42 0.53
N ARG A 138 -12.10 3.18 1.02
CA ARG A 138 -11.39 4.20 0.26
C ARG A 138 -9.89 3.99 0.39
N LYS A 139 -9.14 4.47 -0.60
CA LYS A 139 -7.68 4.55 -0.50
C LYS A 139 -7.32 5.54 0.60
N LEU A 140 -6.29 5.22 1.37
CA LEU A 140 -5.78 6.00 2.48
C LEU A 140 -4.29 6.20 2.26
N TYR A 141 -3.85 7.43 2.04
CA TYR A 141 -2.45 7.74 1.75
C TYR A 141 -1.90 8.75 2.74
N SER A 142 -0.66 8.56 3.20
CA SER A 142 0.03 9.58 3.99
C SER A 142 0.31 10.83 3.13
N PRO A 143 0.49 12.03 3.70
CA PRO A 143 0.74 13.28 2.97
C PRO A 143 2.08 13.32 2.19
N HIS A 144 2.78 12.19 2.10
CA HIS A 144 4.04 12.02 1.40
C HIS A 144 3.80 11.47 -0.02
N GLY A 145 4.37 12.16 -1.02
CA GLY A 145 4.38 11.74 -2.42
C GLY A 145 3.68 12.72 -3.37
N GLU A 146 3.80 12.45 -4.67
CA GLU A 146 3.25 13.29 -5.74
C GLU A 146 1.73 13.24 -5.85
N TRP A 147 1.09 12.23 -5.25
CA TRP A 147 -0.37 12.13 -5.22
C TRP A 147 -1.05 13.38 -4.62
N MET A 148 -0.34 14.10 -3.74
CA MET A 148 -0.79 15.38 -3.18
C MET A 148 -0.77 16.55 -4.18
N LYS A 149 0.01 16.45 -5.26
CA LYS A 149 0.17 17.49 -6.30
C LYS A 149 -0.83 17.34 -7.43
N GLY A 150 -1.17 16.10 -7.77
CA GLY A 150 -2.29 15.81 -8.66
C GLY A 150 -3.55 16.24 -7.94
N GLY A 151 -4.27 17.25 -8.45
CA GLY A 151 -5.58 17.59 -7.91
C GLY A 151 -6.43 16.32 -7.78
N PHE A 152 -7.41 16.32 -6.86
CA PHE A 152 -8.24 15.16 -6.47
C PHE A 152 -9.07 14.49 -7.59
N GLY A 153 -8.70 14.69 -8.86
CA GLY A 153 -9.34 14.16 -10.06
C GLY A 153 -9.20 12.64 -10.15
N GLY A 154 -10.19 11.95 -9.59
CA GLY A 154 -10.54 10.58 -9.94
C GLY A 154 -10.58 9.64 -8.74
N ASP A 155 -9.49 9.59 -8.00
CA ASP A 155 -9.35 8.69 -6.85
C ASP A 155 -9.54 9.49 -5.55
N PHE A 156 -10.70 9.32 -4.91
CA PHE A 156 -11.07 9.91 -3.61
C PHE A 156 -10.22 9.37 -2.44
N ALA A 157 -8.89 9.41 -2.57
CA ALA A 157 -7.97 9.02 -1.53
C ALA A 157 -8.10 9.99 -0.35
N ILE A 158 -8.12 9.43 0.86
CA ILE A 158 -8.13 10.17 2.11
C ILE A 158 -6.69 10.36 2.57
N VAL A 159 -6.38 11.55 3.12
CA VAL A 159 -5.08 11.83 3.72
C VAL A 159 -5.02 11.22 5.12
N ASP A 160 -4.02 10.39 5.37
CA ASP A 160 -3.68 9.85 6.67
C ASP A 160 -2.75 10.81 7.43
N LEU A 161 -3.29 11.46 8.45
CA LEU A 161 -2.56 12.43 9.27
C LEU A 161 -1.76 11.80 10.41
N ALA A 162 -1.76 10.46 10.58
CA ALA A 162 -1.16 9.78 11.74
C ALA A 162 -1.69 10.25 13.11
N VAL A 163 -2.95 10.71 13.16
CA VAL A 163 -3.62 11.09 14.41
C VAL A 163 -4.75 10.11 14.66
N ASN A 164 -4.57 9.20 15.62
CA ASN A 164 -5.50 8.11 15.89
C ASN A 164 -6.85 8.60 16.40
N GLU A 165 -6.82 9.66 17.21
CA GLU A 165 -7.98 10.25 17.86
C GLU A 165 -9.00 10.81 16.86
N LEU A 166 -8.59 11.05 15.61
CA LEU A 166 -9.49 11.51 14.55
C LEU A 166 -10.41 10.40 14.05
N TRP A 167 -10.02 9.13 14.20
CA TRP A 167 -10.68 8.02 13.51
C TRP A 167 -11.71 7.30 14.38
N ASP A 168 -11.48 7.22 15.70
CA ASP A 168 -12.40 6.58 16.64
C ASP A 168 -13.83 7.15 16.58
N PRO A 169 -14.06 8.48 16.57
CA PRO A 169 -15.41 9.04 16.50
C PRO A 169 -16.10 8.75 15.16
N LEU A 170 -15.32 8.53 14.09
CA LEU A 170 -15.83 8.36 12.74
C LEU A 170 -16.28 6.93 12.43
N LYS A 171 -16.09 5.98 13.36
CA LYS A 171 -16.39 4.56 13.14
C LYS A 171 -15.74 4.08 11.84
N VAL A 172 -14.43 4.26 11.74
CA VAL A 172 -13.62 3.77 10.62
C VAL A 172 -12.52 2.86 11.10
N LEU A 173 -12.07 1.95 10.24
CA LEU A 173 -10.88 1.13 10.47
C LEU A 173 -9.79 1.53 9.48
N LEU A 174 -8.55 1.64 9.96
CA LEU A 174 -7.41 1.92 9.09
C LEU A 174 -6.67 0.63 8.79
N GLY A 175 -6.57 0.31 7.51
CA GLY A 175 -5.64 -0.66 6.97
C GLY A 175 -4.44 0.06 6.37
N ASN A 176 -3.65 0.79 7.18
CA ASN A 176 -2.42 1.43 6.70
C ASN A 176 -1.14 0.62 6.95
N GLY A 177 -1.30 -0.56 7.56
CA GLY A 177 -0.22 -1.52 7.81
C GLY A 177 0.60 -1.22 9.05
N ILE A 178 0.47 -0.03 9.64
CA ILE A 178 1.26 0.42 10.80
C ILE A 178 0.42 0.38 12.07
N HIS A 179 -0.82 0.85 11.98
CA HIS A 179 -1.71 0.94 13.13
C HIS A 179 -2.33 -0.41 13.45
N GLU A 180 -2.26 -0.79 14.72
CA GLU A 180 -2.94 -1.98 15.25
C GLU A 180 -4.44 -1.67 15.33
N ASN A 181 -5.19 -2.08 14.30
CA ASN A 181 -6.64 -1.92 14.25
C ASN A 181 -7.28 -3.28 14.03
N GLU A 182 -7.71 -3.98 15.08
CA GLU A 182 -8.53 -5.18 14.88
C GLU A 182 -9.85 -4.79 14.18
N PRO A 183 -10.26 -5.45 13.08
CA PRO A 183 -9.79 -6.73 12.53
C PRO A 183 -8.77 -6.67 11.37
N ILE A 184 -8.24 -5.50 10.99
CA ILE A 184 -7.29 -5.37 9.87
C ILE A 184 -5.84 -5.62 10.34
N PRO A 185 -5.13 -6.63 9.81
CA PRO A 185 -3.77 -6.91 10.25
C PRO A 185 -2.81 -5.78 9.89
N THR A 186 -1.77 -5.62 10.71
CA THR A 186 -0.58 -4.84 10.35
C THR A 186 0.28 -5.61 9.34
N TRP A 187 1.23 -4.95 8.68
CA TRP A 187 2.19 -5.65 7.82
C TRP A 187 3.10 -6.60 8.62
N GLU A 188 3.32 -6.29 9.90
CA GLU A 188 4.07 -7.12 10.82
C GLU A 188 3.29 -8.39 11.19
N ASP A 189 2.00 -8.27 11.51
CA ASP A 189 1.11 -9.42 11.74
C ASP A 189 1.10 -10.35 10.55
N TRP A 190 0.95 -9.80 9.35
CA TRP A 190 0.96 -10.57 8.11
C TRP A 190 2.29 -11.31 7.92
N HIS A 191 3.41 -10.68 8.26
CA HIS A 191 4.73 -11.31 8.19
C HIS A 191 4.90 -12.42 9.24
N ILE A 192 4.37 -12.23 10.45
CA ILE A 192 4.31 -13.26 11.49
C ILE A 192 3.46 -14.44 11.02
N TRP A 193 2.29 -14.18 10.45
CA TRP A 193 1.42 -15.21 9.87
C TRP A 193 2.14 -16.00 8.78
N GLN A 194 2.85 -15.28 7.89
CA GLN A 194 3.62 -15.90 6.82
C GLN A 194 4.71 -16.81 7.38
N LYS A 195 5.51 -16.33 8.35
CA LYS A 195 6.54 -17.13 9.02
C LYS A 195 5.97 -18.37 9.69
N ARG A 196 4.87 -18.23 10.45
CA ARG A 196 4.18 -19.36 11.10
C ARG A 196 3.73 -20.40 10.08
N ARG A 197 3.15 -19.96 8.95
CA ARG A 197 2.70 -20.84 7.87
C ARG A 197 3.86 -21.60 7.23
N ILE A 198 4.98 -20.92 6.97
CA ILE A 198 6.21 -21.55 6.47
C ILE A 198 6.68 -22.65 7.42
N SER A 199 6.76 -22.34 8.71
CA SER A 199 7.23 -23.30 9.72
C SER A 199 6.31 -24.51 9.85
N GLN A 200 4.99 -24.34 9.74
CA GLN A 200 4.03 -25.45 9.77
C GLN A 200 4.22 -26.39 8.58
N ILE A 201 4.43 -25.84 7.37
CA ILE A 201 4.59 -26.64 6.15
C ILE A 201 5.93 -27.38 6.13
N GLN A 202 6.99 -26.77 6.65
CA GLN A 202 8.27 -27.46 6.82
C GLN A 202 8.18 -28.63 7.79
N LYS A 203 7.37 -28.52 8.86
CA LYS A 203 7.13 -29.63 9.82
C LYS A 203 6.40 -30.81 9.18
N THR A 204 5.55 -30.59 8.17
CA THR A 204 4.86 -31.68 7.45
C THR A 204 5.78 -32.49 6.53
N GLY A 205 7.08 -32.16 6.50
CA GLY A 205 8.08 -32.77 5.63
C GLY A 205 7.99 -32.24 4.20
N PRO A 206 9.05 -32.40 3.38
CA PRO A 206 8.90 -32.16 1.96
C PRO A 206 7.75 -33.04 1.46
N PRO A 207 6.89 -32.55 0.54
CA PRO A 207 5.91 -33.42 -0.09
C PRO A 207 6.69 -34.65 -0.58
N ARG A 208 6.31 -35.85 -0.09
CA ARG A 208 6.94 -37.10 -0.53
C ARG A 208 7.09 -36.96 -2.03
N MET A 209 8.33 -37.06 -2.53
CA MET A 209 8.58 -37.21 -3.96
C MET A 209 7.88 -38.49 -4.38
N LEU A 210 6.57 -38.42 -4.62
CA LEU A 210 5.77 -39.47 -5.18
C LEU A 210 6.21 -39.54 -6.62
N THR A 211 7.30 -40.29 -6.83
CA THR A 211 7.70 -40.88 -8.11
C THR A 211 7.34 -39.98 -9.28
N TRP A 212 7.87 -38.75 -9.29
CA TRP A 212 7.68 -37.87 -10.43
C TRP A 212 8.37 -38.54 -11.61
N ARG A 213 7.59 -39.28 -12.40
CA ARG A 213 8.02 -39.76 -13.69
C ARG A 213 7.68 -38.65 -14.66
N PRO A 214 8.65 -38.07 -15.38
CA PRO A 214 8.34 -37.14 -16.45
C PRO A 214 7.36 -37.82 -17.39
N ARG A 215 6.09 -37.39 -17.39
CA ARG A 215 5.17 -37.76 -18.46
C ARG A 215 5.76 -37.13 -19.72
N LYS A 216 6.01 -37.95 -20.75
CA LYS A 216 6.40 -37.43 -22.07
C LYS A 216 5.39 -36.35 -22.43
N SER A 217 5.85 -35.12 -22.66
CA SER A 217 4.95 -34.05 -23.04
C SER A 217 4.28 -34.45 -24.37
N PRO A 218 2.99 -34.16 -24.57
CA PRO A 218 2.35 -34.35 -25.88
C PRO A 218 3.05 -33.52 -26.98
N LEU A 219 3.79 -32.48 -26.58
CA LEU A 219 4.64 -31.66 -27.45
C LEU A 219 5.92 -32.37 -27.92
N SER A 220 6.35 -33.46 -27.30
CA SER A 220 7.52 -34.23 -27.75
C SER A 220 7.28 -34.99 -29.06
N THR A 221 6.03 -35.04 -29.52
CA THR A 221 5.64 -35.59 -30.82
C THR A 221 5.29 -34.51 -31.84
N CYS A 222 5.64 -33.25 -31.59
CA CYS A 222 5.69 -32.25 -32.64
C CYS A 222 6.84 -32.65 -33.58
N GLN A 223 6.54 -33.57 -34.50
CA GLN A 223 7.38 -33.83 -35.66
C GLN A 223 7.51 -32.48 -36.34
N VAL A 224 8.72 -31.94 -36.33
CA VAL A 224 9.08 -30.79 -37.13
C VAL A 224 8.92 -31.27 -38.58
N GLN A 225 7.72 -31.08 -39.16
CA GLN A 225 7.57 -31.25 -40.59
C GLN A 225 8.52 -30.22 -41.23
N PRO A 226 9.46 -30.66 -42.08
CA PRO A 226 10.38 -29.76 -42.73
C PRO A 226 9.61 -28.62 -43.40
N LEU A 227 10.00 -27.38 -43.13
CA LEU A 227 9.36 -26.16 -43.65
C LEU A 227 9.21 -26.19 -45.20
N ALA A 228 10.04 -26.99 -45.87
CA ALA A 228 9.99 -27.25 -47.30
C ALA A 228 8.66 -27.87 -47.79
N GLU A 229 7.96 -28.69 -46.99
CA GLU A 229 6.67 -29.26 -47.40
C GLU A 229 5.50 -28.30 -47.24
N ARG A 230 5.59 -27.31 -46.33
CA ARG A 230 4.53 -26.33 -46.09
C ARG A 230 4.52 -25.16 -47.09
N LEU A 231 5.64 -24.91 -47.77
CA LEU A 231 5.76 -23.82 -48.76
C LEU A 231 5.41 -24.24 -50.19
N GLY A 232 5.05 -25.50 -50.44
CA GLY A 232 4.79 -26.05 -51.77
C GLY A 232 3.51 -25.59 -52.49
N SER A 233 2.72 -24.64 -51.97
CA SER A 233 1.45 -24.24 -52.63
C SER A 233 0.97 -22.81 -52.37
N ILE A 234 1.81 -21.88 -51.90
CA ILE A 234 1.41 -20.47 -51.87
C ILE A 234 1.58 -19.92 -53.29
N LYS A 235 0.51 -19.98 -54.10
CA LYS A 235 0.36 -19.14 -55.29
C LYS A 235 0.27 -17.69 -54.81
N LEU A 236 1.37 -16.97 -54.92
CA LEU A 236 1.39 -15.52 -54.85
C LEU A 236 0.74 -15.00 -56.13
N ASP A 237 -0.56 -14.73 -56.07
CA ASP A 237 -1.20 -13.89 -57.08
C ASP A 237 -0.75 -12.45 -56.82
N CYS A 238 0.20 -12.00 -57.63
CA CYS A 238 0.67 -10.63 -57.65
C CYS A 238 -0.46 -9.72 -58.13
N VAL A 239 -1.19 -9.13 -57.19
CA VAL A 239 -2.09 -8.01 -57.48
C VAL A 239 -1.21 -6.78 -57.72
N SER A 240 -1.10 -6.39 -58.98
CA SER A 240 -0.47 -5.13 -59.40
C SER A 240 -1.44 -4.00 -59.10
N GLU A 241 -1.28 -3.35 -57.95
CA GLU A 241 -1.96 -2.09 -57.67
C GLU A 241 -1.23 -0.93 -58.35
N LYS A 242 -2.03 -0.16 -59.09
CA LYS A 242 -1.62 1.02 -59.86
C LYS A 242 -1.61 2.22 -58.91
N PRO A 243 -0.60 3.10 -58.95
CA PRO A 243 -0.58 4.29 -58.11
C PRO A 243 -1.54 5.34 -58.68
N THR A 244 -2.62 5.63 -57.97
CA THR A 244 -3.39 6.87 -58.11
C THR A 244 -2.80 7.89 -57.15
N SER A 245 -2.13 8.88 -57.73
CA SER A 245 -1.95 10.21 -57.15
C SER A 245 -3.31 10.91 -57.01
N ASP A 246 -3.28 12.08 -56.37
CA ASP A 246 -4.35 13.09 -56.24
C ASP A 246 -5.04 12.98 -54.86
N GLU A 247 -5.27 14.03 -54.08
CA GLU A 247 -4.99 15.46 -54.18
C GLU A 247 -5.31 16.05 -52.79
N SER A 248 -4.62 17.14 -52.46
CA SER A 248 -4.86 18.04 -51.35
C SER A 248 -6.32 18.52 -51.24
N THR A 249 -6.86 18.63 -50.02
CA THR A 249 -7.77 19.74 -49.68
C THR A 249 -7.85 19.94 -48.17
N SER A 250 -7.82 21.23 -47.82
CA SER A 250 -7.90 21.85 -46.50
C SER A 250 -9.34 22.05 -46.04
N ASP A 251 -9.47 22.71 -44.88
CA ASP A 251 -10.63 23.42 -44.32
C ASP A 251 -11.40 22.59 -43.25
N GLU A 252 -11.36 22.95 -41.96
CA GLU A 252 -11.92 24.13 -41.27
C GLU A 252 -13.44 24.02 -41.03
N SER A 253 -13.85 24.45 -39.83
CA SER A 253 -15.19 24.63 -39.27
C SER A 253 -15.80 23.44 -38.49
N THR A 254 -15.90 23.55 -37.17
CA THR A 254 -16.99 24.16 -36.37
C THR A 254 -18.28 23.34 -36.42
N SER A 255 -18.56 22.59 -35.35
CA SER A 255 -19.93 22.22 -35.03
C SER A 255 -20.12 22.20 -33.51
N ASP A 256 -20.86 23.18 -33.04
CA ASP A 256 -21.62 23.14 -31.81
C ASP A 256 -22.40 21.84 -31.70
N ASP A 257 -22.40 21.22 -30.52
CA ASP A 257 -23.57 20.46 -30.10
C ASP A 257 -23.79 20.62 -28.58
N PRO A 258 -24.97 21.11 -28.16
CA PRO A 258 -25.31 21.35 -26.77
C PRO A 258 -25.94 20.09 -26.18
N ASN A 259 -25.38 19.57 -25.08
CA ASN A 259 -26.15 18.67 -24.23
C ASN A 259 -25.96 18.97 -22.74
N THR A 260 -26.87 19.85 -22.32
CA THR A 260 -27.41 20.08 -21.00
C THR A 260 -27.68 18.79 -20.24
N LEU A 261 -26.95 18.53 -19.14
CA LEU A 261 -27.42 17.67 -18.05
C LEU A 261 -27.06 18.28 -16.68
N ALA A 262 -28.10 18.83 -16.05
CA ALA A 262 -28.34 19.00 -14.62
C ALA A 262 -27.14 19.23 -13.69
N LEU A 263 -26.90 20.51 -13.38
CA LEU A 263 -26.22 20.98 -12.18
C LEU A 263 -26.98 20.52 -10.93
N TYR A 264 -26.39 19.59 -10.18
CA TYR A 264 -26.78 19.28 -8.81
C TYR A 264 -26.18 20.35 -7.90
N GLN A 265 -26.94 21.39 -7.56
CA GLN A 265 -26.59 22.34 -6.51
C GLN A 265 -26.94 21.71 -5.15
N GLY A 266 -25.97 21.00 -4.57
CA GLY A 266 -25.98 20.67 -3.16
C GLY A 266 -25.15 21.71 -2.41
N GLU A 267 -25.82 22.65 -1.75
CA GLU A 267 -25.19 23.59 -0.82
C GLU A 267 -24.46 22.82 0.30
N ALA A 268 -23.17 23.09 0.46
CA ALA A 268 -22.42 22.61 1.60
C ALA A 268 -22.87 23.35 2.88
N PRO A 269 -23.02 22.66 4.03
CA PRO A 269 -23.37 23.32 5.28
C PRO A 269 -22.24 24.26 5.73
N PRO A 270 -22.57 25.39 6.39
CA PRO A 270 -21.59 26.36 6.85
C PRO A 270 -20.72 25.77 7.96
N VAL A 271 -19.40 25.91 7.79
CA VAL A 271 -18.40 25.60 8.81
C VAL A 271 -18.53 26.63 9.95
N PRO A 272 -18.56 26.22 11.22
CA PRO A 272 -18.60 27.16 12.34
C PRO A 272 -17.27 27.91 12.44
N ILE A 273 -17.36 29.24 12.36
CA ILE A 273 -16.29 30.19 12.65
C ILE A 273 -16.01 30.14 14.15
N THR A 274 -14.80 29.75 14.54
CA THR A 274 -14.30 29.93 15.90
C THR A 274 -14.00 31.42 16.14
N PRO A 275 -14.37 31.98 17.30
CA PRO A 275 -14.10 33.38 17.58
C PRO A 275 -12.63 33.61 17.96
N SER A 276 -12.11 34.68 17.38
CA SER A 276 -10.86 35.37 17.70
C SER A 276 -10.70 35.58 19.21
N LEU A 277 -9.53 35.18 19.71
CA LEU A 277 -9.04 35.48 21.06
C LEU A 277 -8.73 36.98 21.12
N GLY A 278 -9.64 37.75 21.71
CA GLY A 278 -9.50 39.17 21.96
C GLY A 278 -9.27 39.46 23.44
N ASP A 279 -8.29 40.32 23.68
CA ASP A 279 -7.92 40.97 24.95
C ASP A 279 -9.06 41.20 25.95
N GLN A 280 -8.83 40.84 27.21
CA GLN A 280 -9.39 41.58 28.34
C GLN A 280 -8.34 41.84 29.43
N HIS A 281 -8.07 43.14 29.56
CA HIS A 281 -7.34 43.82 30.61
C HIS A 281 -8.16 43.86 31.92
N LEU A 282 -7.45 43.76 33.05
CA LEU A 282 -7.71 44.41 34.36
C LEU A 282 -9.12 44.27 35.00
N ARG A 283 -9.17 43.65 36.19
CA ARG A 283 -9.37 44.43 37.45
C ARG A 283 -9.15 43.63 38.72
N ASP A 284 -8.56 44.38 39.65
CA ASP A 284 -8.20 44.13 41.04
C ASP A 284 -9.28 43.49 41.92
N SER A 285 -8.84 42.71 42.91
CA SER A 285 -9.48 42.61 44.22
C SER A 285 -8.47 42.15 45.26
N HIS A 286 -8.08 43.07 46.13
CA HIS A 286 -7.27 42.85 47.33
C HIS A 286 -7.94 41.89 48.33
N GLY A 287 -7.12 41.13 49.06
CA GLY A 287 -7.34 40.96 50.51
C GLY A 287 -6.76 39.68 51.13
N PRO A 288 -6.24 39.73 52.38
CA PRO A 288 -5.07 38.94 52.80
C PRO A 288 -5.36 37.91 53.91
N VAL A 289 -4.57 36.83 54.01
CA VAL A 289 -4.30 36.14 55.29
C VAL A 289 -2.88 35.54 55.26
N SER A 290 -2.07 35.91 56.25
CA SER A 290 -0.70 35.41 56.50
C SER A 290 -0.72 34.20 57.48
N PRO A 291 0.42 33.75 58.06
CA PRO A 291 0.97 32.42 57.77
C PRO A 291 0.95 31.49 59.00
N GLN A 292 1.12 30.18 58.82
CA GLN A 292 1.68 29.33 59.88
C GLN A 292 2.67 28.31 59.32
N SER A 293 3.91 28.53 59.73
CA SER A 293 5.06 27.62 59.68
C SER A 293 5.04 26.71 60.91
N SER A 294 5.13 25.40 60.70
CA SER A 294 5.66 24.46 61.68
C SER A 294 6.02 23.13 61.02
N THR A 295 7.30 22.91 60.74
CA THR A 295 7.87 21.56 60.62
C THR A 295 9.02 21.46 61.61
N SER A 296 8.74 20.74 62.70
CA SER A 296 9.71 20.17 63.60
C SER A 296 10.08 18.78 63.11
N THR A 297 11.38 18.54 63.12
CA THR A 297 12.15 17.31 63.12
C THR A 297 11.46 16.05 63.67
N ALA A 298 11.70 14.94 62.97
CA ALA A 298 12.15 13.67 63.54
C ALA A 298 13.14 13.04 62.58
#